data_AF-A0AAD5VJS8-F1
#
_entry.id   AF-A0AAD5VJS8-F1
#
_cell.length_a   1.000
_cell.length_b   1.000
_cell.length_c   1.000
_cell.angle_alpha   90.00
_cell.angle_beta   90.00
_cell.angle_gamma   90.00
#
_symmetry.space_group_name_H-M   'P 1'
#
loop_
_entity.id
_entity.type
_entity.pdbx_description
1 polymer ?
#
loop_
_entity_poly.entity_id
_entity_poly.type
_entity_poly.pdbx_seq_one_letter_code
_entity_poly.pdbx_strand_id
1 'polypeptide(L)'
;MAAKILGKPENITSFLLDRSRRASFTLYNNNTNFMEARNADGSWAGPDSGWTEGDKWIYTLDVVHDVPQLIQHRGGNLSFVKSLDEHFDGGHNQHTNEPSHHIPYLYSLAGAAFHTQERVRSIAAENYNNTPIGLSGNEDCGQMSAWYIFSAMGFYPVNPVSAEYVVGAPFYDEMIIDLPQPDAMVQSKRLTIKAEGAKNKKYVKSLTLNGKAVLQPILLHEQLVGGGEIVFEMSDNVQEWGNDPEILRSLLHRSKEMHYNIYNDGVVEYLASIYRTAATVHLNQRLEQTLRGGTRAVTIT
;
A
#
# COMPACT_ATOMS: atom_id res chain seq x y z
N MET A 1 -13.49 7.24 10.50
CA MET A 1 -13.74 5.83 10.88
C MET A 1 -14.40 5.67 12.24
N ALA A 2 -13.78 6.11 13.35
CA ALA A 2 -14.32 5.92 14.71
C ALA A 2 -15.78 6.40 14.90
N ALA A 3 -16.15 7.57 14.36
CA ALA A 3 -17.53 8.06 14.43
C ALA A 3 -18.56 7.08 13.84
N LYS A 4 -18.21 6.38 12.75
CA LYS A 4 -19.07 5.36 12.13
C LYS A 4 -19.19 4.13 13.03
N ILE A 5 -18.07 3.67 13.60
CA ILE A 5 -18.04 2.50 14.51
C ILE A 5 -18.87 2.78 15.78
N LEU A 6 -18.80 4.00 16.31
CA LEU A 6 -19.55 4.42 17.49
C LEU A 6 -21.02 4.77 17.20
N GLY A 7 -21.52 4.50 15.99
CA GLY A 7 -22.91 4.77 15.62
C GLY A 7 -23.30 6.26 15.69
N LYS A 8 -22.36 7.18 15.40
CA LYS A 8 -22.68 8.61 15.38
C LYS A 8 -23.62 8.93 14.20
N PRO A 9 -24.48 9.96 14.35
CA PRO A 9 -25.39 10.41 13.30
C PRO A 9 -24.71 10.66 11.94
N GLU A 10 -25.46 10.44 10.87
CA GLU A 10 -24.97 10.55 9.48
C GLU A 10 -24.40 11.94 9.16
N ASN A 11 -25.02 13.02 9.66
CA ASN A 11 -24.50 14.37 9.44
C ASN A 11 -23.09 14.57 10.01
N ILE A 12 -22.72 13.86 11.09
CA ILE A 12 -21.36 13.89 11.66
C ILE A 12 -20.42 13.02 10.85
N THR A 13 -20.83 11.79 10.53
CA THR A 13 -19.95 10.85 9.81
C THR A 13 -19.65 11.34 8.38
N SER A 14 -20.66 11.89 7.69
CA SER A 14 -20.51 12.50 6.36
C SER A 14 -19.67 13.77 6.41
N PHE A 15 -19.88 14.65 7.39
CA PHE A 15 -19.03 15.84 7.56
C PHE A 15 -17.54 15.48 7.73
N LEU A 16 -17.22 14.49 8.57
CA LEU A 16 -15.84 14.06 8.80
C LEU A 16 -15.23 13.40 7.56
N LEU A 17 -16.00 12.57 6.85
CA LEU A 17 -15.57 11.92 5.61
C LEU A 17 -15.31 12.95 4.50
N ASP A 18 -16.22 13.92 4.35
CA ASP A 18 -16.08 14.99 3.37
C ASP A 18 -14.88 15.88 3.69
N ARG A 19 -14.65 16.17 4.97
CA ARG A 19 -13.47 16.91 5.41
C ARG A 19 -12.19 16.17 5.07
N SER A 20 -12.10 14.86 5.35
CA SER A 20 -10.89 14.09 5.03
C SER A 20 -10.64 13.99 3.53
N ARG A 21 -11.70 13.85 2.71
CA ARG A 21 -11.56 13.71 1.25
C ARG A 21 -11.29 15.02 0.53
N ARG A 22 -11.72 16.16 1.07
CA ARG A 22 -11.59 17.47 0.38
C ARG A 22 -10.47 18.34 0.89
N ALA A 23 -10.19 18.33 2.20
CA ALA A 23 -9.29 19.31 2.80
C ALA A 23 -7.88 19.28 2.20
N SER A 24 -7.28 18.09 2.05
CA SER A 24 -5.92 17.96 1.48
C SER A 24 -5.84 18.54 0.07
N PHE A 25 -6.84 18.25 -0.79
CA PHE A 25 -6.84 18.71 -2.17
C PHE A 25 -7.21 20.19 -2.35
N THR A 26 -7.62 20.90 -1.29
CA THR A 26 -7.67 22.38 -1.36
C THR A 26 -6.28 23.00 -1.50
N LEU A 27 -5.24 22.29 -1.06
CA LEU A 27 -3.84 22.70 -1.16
C LEU A 27 -3.14 22.11 -2.39
N TYR A 28 -3.80 21.26 -3.18
CA TYR A 28 -3.19 20.69 -4.39
C TYR A 28 -3.20 21.73 -5.52
N ASN A 29 -2.01 22.16 -5.95
CA ASN A 29 -1.85 23.12 -7.03
C ASN A 29 -1.70 22.41 -8.38
N ASN A 30 -2.77 22.39 -9.18
CA ASN A 30 -2.78 21.75 -10.50
C ASN A 30 -1.73 22.32 -11.49
N ASN A 31 -1.21 23.53 -11.26
CA ASN A 31 -0.18 24.11 -12.13
C ASN A 31 1.20 23.52 -11.85
N THR A 32 1.46 23.11 -10.60
CA THR A 32 2.76 22.58 -10.16
C THR A 32 2.73 21.07 -9.93
N ASN A 33 1.54 20.48 -9.77
CA ASN A 33 1.31 19.10 -9.34
C ASN A 33 1.84 18.78 -7.94
N PHE A 34 2.06 19.81 -7.12
CA PHE A 34 2.44 19.68 -5.72
C PHE A 34 1.37 20.26 -4.80
N MET A 35 1.38 19.82 -3.55
CA MET A 35 0.72 20.56 -2.48
C MET A 35 1.45 21.89 -2.29
N GLU A 36 0.70 22.95 -2.04
CA GLU A 36 1.22 24.29 -1.80
C GLU A 36 0.35 25.00 -0.76
N ALA A 37 1.00 25.65 0.21
CA ALA A 37 0.28 26.39 1.24
C ALA A 37 -0.51 27.57 0.63
N ARG A 38 -1.56 27.99 1.35
CA ARG A 38 -2.39 29.14 0.96
C ARG A 38 -2.34 30.24 2.02
N ASN A 39 -2.30 31.49 1.55
CA ASN A 39 -2.52 32.67 2.37
C ASN A 39 -3.99 32.79 2.79
N ALA A 40 -4.27 33.64 3.78
CA ALA A 40 -5.62 33.88 4.27
C ALA A 40 -6.57 34.45 3.19
N ASP A 41 -6.02 35.14 2.18
CA ASP A 41 -6.77 35.66 1.03
C ASP A 41 -7.03 34.61 -0.08
N GLY A 42 -6.54 33.37 0.12
CA GLY A 42 -6.70 32.25 -0.80
C GLY A 42 -5.61 32.15 -1.89
N SER A 43 -4.71 33.13 -1.99
CA SER A 43 -3.55 33.06 -2.89
C SER A 43 -2.56 31.98 -2.45
N TRP A 44 -1.75 31.48 -3.38
CA TRP A 44 -0.69 30.53 -3.07
C TRP A 44 0.45 31.21 -2.31
N ALA A 45 0.97 30.55 -1.28
CA ALA A 45 2.04 31.07 -0.43
C ALA A 45 3.45 30.74 -0.95
N GLY A 46 3.56 30.12 -2.13
CA GLY A 46 4.82 29.68 -2.72
C GLY A 46 5.20 28.26 -2.31
N PRO A 47 6.15 27.63 -3.05
CA PRO A 47 6.51 26.23 -2.89
C PRO A 47 7.26 25.89 -1.61
N ASP A 48 7.82 26.90 -0.92
CA ASP A 48 8.73 26.71 0.21
C ASP A 48 8.05 27.01 1.57
N SER A 49 6.75 27.29 1.56
CA SER A 49 5.98 27.68 2.74
C SER A 49 5.09 26.53 3.25
N GLY A 50 4.94 26.43 4.57
CA GLY A 50 3.94 25.56 5.20
C GLY A 50 4.38 24.13 5.49
N TRP A 51 5.69 23.86 5.49
CA TRP A 51 6.28 22.56 5.77
C TRP A 51 6.91 22.51 7.16
N THR A 52 6.89 21.33 7.78
CA THR A 52 7.62 21.04 9.02
C THR A 52 8.67 19.99 8.70
N GLU A 53 9.95 20.35 8.81
CA GLU A 53 11.07 19.40 8.65
C GLU A 53 11.06 18.59 7.33
N GLY A 54 10.52 19.21 6.28
CA GLY A 54 10.44 18.61 4.95
C GLY A 54 10.10 19.67 3.92
N ASP A 55 9.70 19.22 2.74
CA ASP A 55 9.33 20.09 1.64
C ASP A 55 8.11 19.54 0.87
N LYS A 56 7.79 20.19 -0.24
CA LYS A 56 6.70 19.80 -1.11
C LYS A 56 6.85 18.39 -1.70
N TRP A 57 8.07 17.87 -1.90
CA TRP A 57 8.28 16.54 -2.48
C TRP A 57 7.82 15.44 -1.52
N ILE A 58 8.05 15.66 -0.23
CA ILE A 58 7.63 14.74 0.83
C ILE A 58 6.13 14.91 1.13
N TYR A 59 5.70 16.12 1.49
CA TYR A 59 4.34 16.35 1.98
C TYR A 59 3.25 16.26 0.91
N THR A 60 3.59 16.36 -0.38
CA THR A 60 2.61 16.09 -1.45
C THR A 60 2.11 14.64 -1.42
N LEU A 61 2.92 13.73 -0.86
CA LEU A 61 2.63 12.31 -0.77
C LEU A 61 1.90 11.94 0.53
N ASP A 62 1.65 12.90 1.42
CA ASP A 62 0.99 12.69 2.71
C ASP A 62 -0.54 12.77 2.62
N VAL A 63 -1.12 11.93 1.76
CA VAL A 63 -2.56 11.71 1.64
C VAL A 63 -2.85 10.21 1.84
N VAL A 64 -2.32 9.66 2.93
CA VAL A 64 -2.31 8.21 3.19
C VAL A 64 -3.71 7.60 3.32
N HIS A 65 -4.72 8.40 3.69
CA HIS A 65 -6.10 7.96 3.79
C HIS A 65 -6.85 7.89 2.46
N ASP A 66 -6.32 8.50 1.39
CA ASP A 66 -6.96 8.57 0.08
C ASP A 66 -5.93 8.56 -1.06
N VAL A 67 -5.00 7.61 -1.00
CA VAL A 67 -3.98 7.38 -2.04
C VAL A 67 -4.60 7.23 -3.44
N PRO A 68 -5.75 6.54 -3.63
CA PRO A 68 -6.39 6.49 -4.95
C PRO A 68 -6.74 7.88 -5.51
N GLN A 69 -7.27 8.78 -4.69
CA GLN A 69 -7.58 10.15 -5.15
C GLN A 69 -6.30 10.93 -5.47
N LEU A 70 -5.23 10.77 -4.68
CA LEU A 70 -3.92 11.37 -4.97
C LEU A 70 -3.35 10.86 -6.31
N ILE A 71 -3.44 9.55 -6.56
CA ILE A 71 -3.06 8.94 -7.84
C ILE A 71 -3.83 9.58 -9.00
N GLN A 72 -5.14 9.78 -8.87
CA GLN A 72 -5.95 10.43 -9.90
C GLN A 72 -5.49 11.88 -10.16
N HIS A 73 -5.22 12.65 -9.09
CA HIS A 73 -4.68 14.02 -9.22
C HIS A 73 -3.30 14.07 -9.91
N ARG A 74 -2.51 12.99 -9.78
CA ARG A 74 -1.21 12.84 -10.45
C ARG A 74 -1.29 12.12 -11.79
N GLY A 75 -2.47 11.97 -12.38
CA GLY A 75 -2.64 11.47 -13.75
C GLY A 75 -2.72 9.94 -13.87
N GLY A 76 -3.09 9.24 -12.80
CA GLY A 76 -3.25 7.78 -12.78
C GLY A 76 -1.98 7.01 -12.40
N ASN A 77 -2.09 5.68 -12.27
CA ASN A 77 -1.05 4.82 -11.68
C ASN A 77 0.34 5.02 -12.30
N LEU A 78 0.46 4.93 -13.63
CA LEU A 78 1.77 5.02 -14.29
C LEU A 78 2.43 6.39 -14.09
N SER A 79 1.65 7.48 -14.16
CA SER A 79 2.15 8.84 -13.94
C SER A 79 2.56 9.03 -12.48
N PHE A 80 1.75 8.52 -11.55
CA PHE A 80 2.07 8.53 -10.13
C PHE A 80 3.36 7.75 -9.81
N VAL A 81 3.55 6.56 -10.39
CA VAL A 81 4.78 5.77 -10.23
C VAL A 81 6.01 6.53 -10.72
N LYS A 82 5.94 7.14 -11.92
CA LYS A 82 7.05 7.96 -12.44
C LYS A 82 7.38 9.15 -11.53
N SER A 83 6.37 9.79 -10.96
CA SER A 83 6.60 10.88 -10.01
C SER A 83 7.16 10.41 -8.66
N LEU A 84 6.97 9.13 -8.28
CA LEU A 84 7.72 8.52 -7.18
C LEU A 84 9.18 8.25 -7.61
N ASP A 85 9.41 7.82 -8.85
CA ASP A 85 10.78 7.66 -9.37
C ASP A 85 11.53 9.00 -9.33
N GLU A 86 10.90 10.09 -9.76
CA GLU A 86 11.44 11.44 -9.64
C GLU A 86 11.76 11.82 -8.19
N HIS A 87 10.88 11.47 -7.23
CA HIS A 87 11.11 11.68 -5.80
C HIS A 87 12.35 10.94 -5.30
N PHE A 88 12.48 9.64 -5.59
CA PHE A 88 13.59 8.84 -5.10
C PHE A 88 14.90 9.13 -5.84
N ASP A 89 14.87 9.22 -7.17
CA ASP A 89 16.07 9.42 -7.99
C ASP A 89 16.58 10.88 -7.90
N GLY A 90 15.70 11.83 -7.58
CA GLY A 90 16.06 13.20 -7.23
C GLY A 90 16.63 13.37 -5.82
N GLY A 91 16.67 12.30 -5.01
CA GLY A 91 17.18 12.35 -3.63
C GLY A 91 16.26 13.08 -2.66
N HIS A 92 14.95 13.16 -2.96
CA HIS A 92 13.98 13.87 -2.12
C HIS A 92 13.46 13.03 -0.94
N ASN A 93 13.73 11.72 -0.93
CA ASN A 93 13.34 10.86 0.19
C ASN A 93 14.28 11.05 1.40
N GLN A 94 13.76 11.63 2.47
CA GLN A 94 14.50 11.86 3.71
C GLN A 94 14.07 10.86 4.77
N HIS A 95 14.67 9.66 4.76
CA HIS A 95 14.35 8.60 5.72
C HIS A 95 14.75 8.93 7.17
N THR A 96 15.55 9.98 7.36
CA THR A 96 15.89 10.49 8.69
C THR A 96 14.71 11.21 9.37
N ASN A 97 13.56 11.33 8.71
CA ASN A 97 12.38 12.03 9.21
C ASN A 97 11.07 11.31 8.85
N GLU A 98 10.09 11.35 9.75
CA GLU A 98 8.86 10.55 9.67
C GLU A 98 7.99 10.78 8.45
N PRO A 99 7.84 12.01 7.91
CA PRO A 99 6.95 12.23 6.76
C PRO A 99 7.34 11.42 5.51
N SER A 100 8.57 10.87 5.45
CA SER A 100 9.01 10.02 4.34
C SER A 100 8.70 8.53 4.52
N HIS A 101 8.37 8.08 5.72
CA HIS A 101 8.40 6.65 6.09
C HIS A 101 7.42 5.78 5.30
N HIS A 102 6.27 6.32 4.89
CA HIS A 102 5.26 5.58 4.13
C HIS A 102 5.48 5.62 2.61
N ILE A 103 6.24 6.59 2.11
CA ILE A 103 6.41 6.86 0.67
C ILE A 103 6.80 5.63 -0.16
N PRO A 104 7.78 4.78 0.24
CA PRO A 104 8.17 3.65 -0.60
C PRO A 104 7.03 2.64 -0.80
N TYR A 105 6.05 2.58 0.10
CA TYR A 105 4.90 1.68 -0.02
C TYR A 105 3.82 2.19 -0.97
N LEU A 106 3.87 3.47 -1.36
CA LEU A 106 2.92 4.03 -2.33
C LEU A 106 3.07 3.42 -3.72
N TYR A 107 4.25 2.87 -4.05
CA TYR A 107 4.44 2.08 -5.28
C TYR A 107 3.54 0.84 -5.31
N SER A 108 3.48 0.06 -4.22
CA SER A 108 2.58 -1.11 -4.12
C SER A 108 1.12 -0.70 -4.31
N LEU A 109 0.71 0.42 -3.73
CA LEU A 109 -0.66 0.96 -3.87
C LEU A 109 -0.98 1.47 -5.27
N ALA A 110 0.05 1.83 -6.06
CA ALA A 110 -0.07 2.24 -7.45
C ALA A 110 0.16 1.10 -8.45
N GLY A 111 0.30 -0.15 -7.99
CA GLY A 111 0.52 -1.31 -8.86
C GLY A 111 1.96 -1.48 -9.33
N ALA A 112 2.94 -0.99 -8.58
CA ALA A 112 4.38 -1.15 -8.84
C ALA A 112 5.10 -1.75 -7.63
N ALA A 113 4.54 -2.81 -7.02
CA ALA A 113 5.11 -3.47 -5.85
C ALA A 113 6.61 -3.80 -5.95
N PHE A 114 7.16 -4.08 -7.15
CA PHE A 114 8.59 -4.33 -7.31
C PHE A 114 9.46 -3.14 -6.86
N HIS A 115 9.03 -1.90 -7.09
CA HIS A 115 9.74 -0.72 -6.59
C HIS A 115 9.62 -0.59 -5.07
N THR A 116 8.47 -0.89 -4.46
CA THR A 116 8.40 -0.96 -2.98
C THR A 116 9.44 -1.93 -2.43
N GLN A 117 9.51 -3.13 -3.02
CA GLN A 117 10.40 -4.20 -2.58
C GLN A 117 11.89 -3.79 -2.68
N GLU A 118 12.25 -3.06 -3.72
CA GLU A 118 13.60 -2.49 -3.89
C GLU A 118 13.87 -1.36 -2.90
N ARG A 119 13.00 -0.35 -2.85
CA ARG A 119 13.22 0.89 -2.07
C ARG A 119 13.26 0.62 -0.58
N VAL A 120 12.34 -0.18 -0.04
CA VAL A 120 12.31 -0.51 1.40
C VAL A 120 13.60 -1.23 1.83
N ARG A 121 14.13 -2.13 1.00
CA ARG A 121 15.40 -2.82 1.28
C ARG A 121 16.60 -1.87 1.21
N SER A 122 16.66 -1.00 0.20
CA SER A 122 17.75 -0.02 0.06
C SER A 122 17.77 0.92 1.27
N ILE A 123 16.61 1.48 1.60
CA ILE A 123 16.43 2.36 2.75
C ILE A 123 16.87 1.66 4.04
N ALA A 124 16.41 0.43 4.28
CA ALA A 124 16.80 -0.31 5.48
C ALA A 124 18.32 -0.53 5.55
N ALA A 125 18.96 -0.92 4.44
CA ALA A 125 20.40 -1.16 4.39
C ALA A 125 21.25 0.10 4.59
N GLU A 126 20.78 1.24 4.09
CA GLU A 126 21.46 2.54 4.19
C GLU A 126 21.32 3.19 5.57
N ASN A 127 20.18 2.97 6.25
CA ASN A 127 19.79 3.75 7.42
C ASN A 127 19.86 2.98 8.75
N TYR A 128 20.05 1.65 8.71
CA TYR A 128 20.04 0.81 9.90
C TYR A 128 21.24 -0.15 9.94
N ASN A 129 21.99 -0.13 11.05
CA ASN A 129 22.99 -1.14 11.35
C ASN A 129 23.16 -1.34 12.87
N ASN A 130 23.99 -2.30 13.27
CA ASN A 130 24.17 -2.71 14.67
C ASN A 130 25.32 -1.98 15.41
N THR A 131 25.78 -0.85 14.89
CA THR A 131 26.81 -0.03 15.54
C THR A 131 26.19 1.06 16.42
N PRO A 132 26.97 1.71 17.32
CA PRO A 132 26.46 2.82 18.13
C PRO A 132 25.94 4.04 17.33
N ILE A 133 26.29 4.16 16.05
CA ILE A 133 25.81 5.20 15.12
C ILE A 133 24.90 4.59 14.04
N GLY A 134 24.25 3.46 14.36
CA GLY A 134 23.54 2.65 13.39
C GLY A 134 22.17 3.15 12.95
N LEU A 135 21.78 4.37 13.34
CA LEU A 135 20.57 5.04 12.88
C LEU A 135 20.97 6.34 12.19
N SER A 136 20.37 6.62 11.04
CA SER A 136 20.66 7.82 10.25
C SER A 136 20.01 9.10 10.79
N GLY A 137 18.97 8.99 11.60
CA GLY A 137 18.22 10.09 12.20
C GLY A 137 17.92 9.87 13.69
N ASN A 138 17.10 10.75 14.25
CA ASN A 138 16.58 10.56 15.61
C ASN A 138 15.77 9.26 15.69
N GLU A 139 15.80 8.58 16.83
CA GLU A 139 15.07 7.31 16.99
C GLU A 139 13.55 7.53 17.14
N ASP A 140 13.19 8.74 17.60
CA ASP A 140 11.83 9.24 17.79
C ASP A 140 10.92 8.29 18.57
N CYS A 141 11.42 7.91 19.75
CA CYS A 141 10.69 7.19 20.79
C CYS A 141 10.10 5.85 20.31
N GLY A 142 10.78 5.15 19.41
CA GLY A 142 10.38 3.87 18.84
C GLY A 142 9.98 3.92 17.38
N GLN A 143 9.78 5.11 16.80
CA GLN A 143 9.24 5.25 15.44
C GLN A 143 10.17 4.66 14.38
N MET A 144 11.47 5.01 14.41
CA MET A 144 12.45 4.45 13.48
C MET A 144 12.60 2.94 13.63
N SER A 145 12.63 2.46 14.88
CA SER A 145 12.75 1.04 15.19
C SER A 145 11.52 0.25 14.73
N ALA A 146 10.32 0.80 14.94
CA ALA A 146 9.06 0.19 14.50
C ALA A 146 8.97 0.11 12.97
N TRP A 147 9.41 1.16 12.26
CA TRP A 147 9.49 1.13 10.81
C TRP A 147 10.34 -0.04 10.32
N TYR A 148 11.54 -0.22 10.91
CA TYR A 148 12.42 -1.33 10.54
C TYR A 148 11.79 -2.69 10.82
N ILE A 149 11.16 -2.88 11.98
CA ILE A 149 10.54 -4.16 12.35
C ILE A 149 9.37 -4.51 11.42
N PHE A 150 8.48 -3.56 11.12
CA PHE A 150 7.40 -3.76 10.16
C PHE A 150 7.95 -4.10 8.77
N SER A 151 8.91 -3.30 8.29
CA SER A 151 9.56 -3.53 7.00
C SER A 151 10.23 -4.90 6.91
N ALA A 152 10.90 -5.32 7.98
CA ALA A 152 11.56 -6.63 8.07
C ALA A 152 10.57 -7.81 8.02
N MET A 153 9.39 -7.66 8.64
CA MET A 153 8.28 -8.62 8.51
C MET A 153 7.67 -8.63 7.10
N GLY A 154 7.95 -7.61 6.29
CA GLY A 154 7.52 -7.52 4.90
C GLY A 154 6.23 -6.74 4.67
N PHE A 155 5.72 -5.98 5.65
CA PHE A 155 4.51 -5.17 5.48
C PHE A 155 4.47 -3.96 6.43
N TYR A 156 3.77 -2.89 6.05
CA TYR A 156 3.76 -1.62 6.79
C TYR A 156 2.36 -0.95 6.83
N PRO A 157 1.95 -0.38 7.97
CA PRO A 157 0.66 0.31 8.09
C PRO A 157 0.72 1.74 7.52
N VAL A 158 0.65 1.90 6.19
CA VAL A 158 0.67 3.22 5.51
C VAL A 158 -0.42 4.15 6.03
N ASN A 159 -1.63 3.62 6.23
CA ASN A 159 -2.75 4.32 6.85
C ASN A 159 -3.10 3.61 8.15
N PRO A 160 -2.60 4.05 9.32
CA PRO A 160 -2.74 3.32 10.58
C PRO A 160 -4.19 3.05 11.01
N VAL A 161 -5.16 3.84 10.53
CA VAL A 161 -6.57 3.66 10.88
C VAL A 161 -7.34 2.78 9.89
N SER A 162 -6.75 2.38 8.76
CA SER A 162 -7.40 1.56 7.73
C SER A 162 -7.66 0.11 8.16
N ALA A 163 -6.90 -0.38 9.14
CA ALA A 163 -6.76 -1.81 9.44
C ALA A 163 -6.14 -2.63 8.28
N GLU A 164 -5.36 -1.97 7.42
CA GLU A 164 -4.62 -2.57 6.31
C GLU A 164 -3.11 -2.42 6.53
N TYR A 165 -2.36 -3.41 6.04
CA TYR A 165 -0.90 -3.39 5.96
C TYR A 165 -0.48 -3.57 4.51
N VAL A 166 0.31 -2.62 4.00
CA VAL A 166 0.81 -2.65 2.63
C VAL A 166 2.05 -3.51 2.57
N VAL A 167 2.06 -4.49 1.67
CA VAL A 167 3.15 -5.46 1.54
C VAL A 167 4.34 -4.82 0.81
N GLY A 168 5.52 -4.99 1.41
CA GLY A 168 6.83 -4.71 0.83
C GLY A 168 7.55 -6.01 0.50
N ALA A 169 8.73 -6.24 1.10
CA ALA A 169 9.45 -7.52 1.04
C ALA A 169 10.09 -7.85 2.39
N PRO A 170 9.97 -9.09 2.89
CA PRO A 170 10.57 -9.51 4.16
C PRO A 170 12.10 -9.56 4.07
N PHE A 171 12.81 -9.31 5.18
CA PHE A 171 14.28 -9.27 5.18
C PHE A 171 14.93 -10.59 5.59
N TYR A 172 14.20 -11.45 6.28
CA TYR A 172 14.70 -12.70 6.86
C TYR A 172 13.90 -13.90 6.41
N ASP A 173 14.53 -15.07 6.44
CA ASP A 173 13.91 -16.34 6.05
C ASP A 173 12.74 -16.72 6.96
N GLU A 174 12.81 -16.34 8.24
CA GLU A 174 11.71 -16.50 9.20
C GLU A 174 11.70 -15.37 10.23
N MET A 175 10.50 -14.88 10.57
CA MET A 175 10.24 -14.03 11.74
C MET A 175 9.02 -14.56 12.48
N ILE A 176 9.06 -14.54 13.81
CA ILE A 176 7.96 -15.00 14.66
C ILE A 176 7.62 -13.87 15.62
N ILE A 177 6.33 -13.52 15.71
CA ILE A 177 5.81 -12.55 16.66
C ILE A 177 4.66 -13.16 17.46
N ASP A 178 4.72 -13.04 18.78
CA ASP A 178 3.63 -13.44 19.67
C ASP A 178 2.71 -12.21 19.87
N LEU A 179 1.59 -12.21 19.14
CA LEU A 179 0.65 -11.09 19.11
C LEU A 179 -0.11 -10.99 20.43
N PRO A 180 -0.09 -9.81 21.10
CA PRO A 180 -0.88 -9.60 22.30
C PRO A 180 -2.38 -9.72 21.97
N GLN A 181 -3.17 -10.16 22.94
CA GLN A 181 -4.62 -10.24 22.82
C GLN A 181 -5.27 -9.09 23.60
N PRO A 182 -6.47 -8.63 23.20
CA PRO A 182 -7.16 -7.52 23.88
C PRO A 182 -7.40 -7.77 25.37
N ASP A 183 -7.64 -9.03 25.74
CA ASP A 183 -7.67 -9.48 27.11
C ASP A 183 -6.28 -10.00 27.50
N ALA A 184 -5.65 -9.34 28.47
CA ALA A 184 -4.32 -9.69 28.97
C ALA A 184 -4.25 -11.08 29.63
N MET A 185 -5.40 -11.69 29.97
CA MET A 185 -5.47 -13.06 30.47
C MET A 185 -5.49 -14.10 29.34
N VAL A 186 -5.73 -13.68 28.09
CA VAL A 186 -5.71 -14.56 26.92
C VAL A 186 -4.27 -14.67 26.42
N GLN A 187 -3.83 -15.91 26.23
CA GLN A 187 -2.50 -16.18 25.69
C GLN A 187 -2.30 -15.54 24.32
N SER A 188 -1.13 -14.94 24.13
CA SER A 188 -0.70 -14.39 22.83
C SER A 188 -0.88 -15.40 21.70
N LYS A 189 -1.25 -14.88 20.52
CA LYS A 189 -1.39 -15.67 19.30
C LYS A 189 -0.12 -15.54 18.48
N ARG A 190 0.50 -16.67 18.14
CA ARG A 190 1.72 -16.68 17.34
C ARG A 190 1.40 -16.41 15.87
N LEU A 191 2.08 -15.43 15.30
CA LEU A 191 2.15 -15.18 13.87
C LEU A 191 3.56 -15.52 13.39
N THR A 192 3.67 -16.45 12.46
CA THR A 192 4.93 -16.87 11.83
C THR A 192 4.97 -16.33 10.40
N ILE A 193 6.04 -15.61 10.06
CA ILE A 193 6.31 -15.12 8.71
C ILE A 193 7.47 -15.93 8.15
N LYS A 194 7.28 -16.60 7.01
CA LYS A 194 8.30 -17.40 6.31
C LYS A 194 8.57 -16.82 4.94
N ALA A 195 9.84 -16.74 4.56
CA ALA A 195 10.28 -16.16 3.30
C ALA A 195 11.65 -16.73 2.88
N GLU A 196 11.71 -18.03 2.57
CA GLU A 196 12.96 -18.73 2.26
C GLU A 196 13.78 -17.99 1.17
N GLY A 197 15.02 -17.61 1.53
CA GLY A 197 15.94 -16.89 0.65
C GLY A 197 15.77 -15.37 0.63
N ALA A 198 14.94 -14.79 1.50
CA ALA A 198 14.66 -13.36 1.58
C ALA A 198 15.89 -12.47 1.79
N LYS A 199 16.99 -13.03 2.31
CA LYS A 199 18.27 -12.32 2.43
C LYS A 199 18.89 -11.97 1.07
N ASN A 200 18.68 -12.82 0.06
CA ASN A 200 19.31 -12.69 -1.25
C ASN A 200 18.31 -12.32 -2.35
N LYS A 201 17.08 -12.84 -2.25
CA LYS A 201 16.00 -12.66 -3.21
C LYS A 201 15.18 -11.42 -2.87
N LYS A 202 15.18 -10.43 -3.75
CA LYS A 202 14.55 -9.13 -3.48
C LYS A 202 13.04 -9.16 -3.64
N TYR A 203 12.53 -9.96 -4.58
CA TYR A 203 11.16 -9.83 -5.05
C TYR A 203 10.22 -10.89 -4.48
N VAL A 204 8.95 -10.52 -4.32
CA VAL A 204 7.88 -11.45 -3.91
C VAL A 204 7.22 -12.03 -5.16
N LYS A 205 7.23 -13.35 -5.30
CA LYS A 205 6.56 -14.09 -6.38
C LYS A 205 5.12 -14.44 -6.05
N SER A 206 4.88 -14.86 -4.81
CA SER A 206 3.54 -15.14 -4.32
C SER A 206 3.50 -14.96 -2.82
N LEU A 207 2.29 -14.75 -2.29
CA LEU A 207 2.03 -14.59 -0.87
C LEU A 207 0.83 -15.43 -0.49
N THR A 208 0.95 -16.18 0.61
CA THR A 208 -0.20 -16.85 1.21
C THR A 208 -0.33 -16.48 2.68
N LEU A 209 -1.57 -16.42 3.16
CA LEU A 209 -1.91 -16.26 4.56
C LEU A 209 -2.80 -17.45 4.98
N ASN A 210 -2.31 -18.25 5.90
CA ASN A 210 -2.96 -19.50 6.35
C ASN A 210 -3.34 -20.40 5.16
N GLY A 211 -2.42 -20.53 4.19
CA GLY A 211 -2.61 -21.33 2.97
C GLY A 211 -3.51 -20.70 1.90
N LYS A 212 -4.11 -19.53 2.13
CA LYS A 212 -4.92 -18.81 1.14
C LYS A 212 -4.08 -17.79 0.39
N ALA A 213 -4.18 -17.78 -0.93
CA ALA A 213 -3.46 -16.83 -1.77
C ALA A 213 -3.90 -15.38 -1.49
N VAL A 214 -2.92 -14.49 -1.37
CA VAL A 214 -3.08 -13.05 -1.26
C VAL A 214 -2.72 -12.45 -2.62
N LEU A 215 -3.73 -11.97 -3.36
CA LEU A 215 -3.57 -11.57 -4.76
C LEU A 215 -3.18 -10.09 -4.95
N GLN A 216 -3.35 -9.28 -3.90
CA GLN A 216 -2.99 -7.86 -3.87
C GLN A 216 -2.00 -7.63 -2.73
N PRO A 217 -1.13 -6.62 -2.80
CA PRO A 217 -0.12 -6.36 -1.77
C PRO A 217 -0.73 -5.71 -0.51
N ILE A 218 -1.82 -6.28 0.01
CA ILE A 218 -2.56 -5.80 1.17
C ILE A 218 -2.91 -7.00 2.08
N LEU A 219 -2.55 -6.87 3.36
CA LEU A 219 -2.98 -7.76 4.43
C LEU A 219 -3.96 -7.02 5.34
N LEU A 220 -5.03 -7.67 5.77
CA LEU A 220 -6.01 -7.06 6.67
C LEU A 220 -5.72 -7.43 8.12
N HIS A 221 -5.86 -6.47 9.03
CA HIS A 221 -5.65 -6.66 10.46
C HIS A 221 -6.48 -7.82 11.03
N GLU A 222 -7.74 -7.94 10.64
CA GLU A 222 -8.62 -9.02 11.08
C GLU A 222 -8.10 -10.42 10.71
N GLN A 223 -7.30 -10.53 9.64
CA GLN A 223 -6.71 -11.79 9.21
C GLN A 223 -5.44 -12.15 9.99
N LEU A 224 -4.81 -11.16 10.65
CA LEU A 224 -3.54 -11.32 11.37
C LEU A 224 -3.72 -11.51 12.88
N VAL A 225 -4.72 -10.86 13.49
CA VAL A 225 -4.91 -10.85 14.96
C VAL A 225 -5.12 -12.24 15.59
N GLY A 226 -5.58 -13.21 14.80
CA GLY A 226 -5.72 -14.60 15.21
C GLY A 226 -4.41 -15.39 15.25
N GLY A 227 -3.29 -14.78 14.84
CA GLY A 227 -2.04 -15.47 14.56
C GLY A 227 -2.09 -16.25 13.24
N GLY A 228 -1.24 -17.26 13.13
CA GLY A 228 -1.17 -18.14 11.96
C GLY A 228 0.15 -18.01 11.21
N GLU A 229 0.10 -18.21 9.90
CA GLU A 229 1.29 -18.27 9.05
C GLU A 229 1.14 -17.40 7.80
N ILE A 230 2.12 -16.53 7.56
CA ILE A 230 2.33 -15.81 6.30
C ILE A 230 3.50 -16.47 5.59
N VAL A 231 3.31 -16.89 4.34
CA VAL A 231 4.38 -17.49 3.52
C VAL A 231 4.59 -16.65 2.27
N PHE A 232 5.77 -16.06 2.17
CA PHE A 232 6.29 -15.40 0.98
C PHE A 232 7.10 -16.41 0.15
N GLU A 233 6.75 -16.55 -1.12
CA GLU A 233 7.63 -17.17 -2.11
C GLU A 233 8.52 -16.09 -2.71
N MET A 234 9.84 -16.16 -2.46
CA MET A 234 10.79 -15.14 -2.91
C MET A 234 11.37 -15.45 -4.30
N SER A 235 11.75 -14.41 -5.04
CA SER A 235 12.35 -14.48 -6.40
C SER A 235 13.51 -13.50 -6.57
N ASP A 236 14.47 -13.87 -7.42
CA ASP A 236 15.59 -13.03 -7.86
C ASP A 236 15.21 -12.05 -8.98
N ASN A 237 14.07 -12.28 -9.63
CA ASN A 237 13.59 -11.47 -10.76
C ASN A 237 12.25 -10.81 -10.40
N VAL A 238 11.97 -9.64 -10.97
CA VAL A 238 10.65 -8.98 -10.88
C VAL A 238 9.55 -9.97 -11.29
N GLN A 239 8.43 -9.95 -10.56
CA GLN A 239 7.30 -10.87 -10.74
C GLN A 239 6.02 -10.09 -11.06
N GLU A 240 5.03 -10.77 -11.62
CA GLU A 240 3.71 -10.17 -11.90
C GLU A 240 2.92 -9.86 -10.62
N TRP A 241 3.19 -10.58 -9.54
CA TRP A 241 2.48 -10.41 -8.27
C TRP A 241 2.62 -8.98 -7.73
N GLY A 242 1.47 -8.36 -7.43
CA GLY A 242 1.39 -6.99 -6.93
C GLY A 242 1.72 -5.90 -7.95
N ASN A 243 1.92 -6.26 -9.22
CA ASN A 243 2.30 -5.32 -10.27
C ASN A 243 1.24 -5.26 -11.38
N ASP A 244 0.93 -4.05 -11.81
CA ASP A 244 0.08 -3.79 -12.98
C ASP A 244 0.87 -4.17 -14.26
N PRO A 245 0.32 -5.03 -15.14
CA PRO A 245 0.99 -5.45 -16.37
C PRO A 245 1.37 -4.30 -17.31
N GLU A 246 0.62 -3.20 -17.36
CA GLU A 246 0.96 -2.03 -18.18
C GLU A 246 2.12 -1.25 -17.57
N ILE A 247 2.21 -1.18 -16.24
CA ILE A 247 3.34 -0.54 -15.55
C ILE A 247 4.61 -1.36 -15.74
N LEU A 248 4.55 -2.68 -15.55
CA LEU A 248 5.69 -3.57 -15.83
C LEU A 248 6.18 -3.40 -17.26
N ARG A 249 5.27 -3.40 -18.23
CA ARG A 249 5.61 -3.16 -19.63
C ARG A 249 6.25 -1.79 -19.84
N SER A 250 5.68 -0.73 -19.29
CA SER A 250 6.21 0.62 -19.49
C SER A 250 7.59 0.84 -18.87
N LEU A 251 7.87 0.24 -17.71
CA LEU A 251 9.09 0.48 -16.95
C LEU A 251 10.20 -0.52 -17.29
N LEU A 252 9.86 -1.79 -17.54
CA LEU A 252 10.84 -2.85 -17.82
C LEU A 252 11.10 -3.07 -19.32
N HIS A 253 10.19 -2.73 -20.23
CA HIS A 253 10.49 -2.86 -21.67
C HIS A 253 11.42 -1.78 -22.21
N ARG A 254 11.67 -0.68 -21.47
CA ARG A 254 12.73 0.27 -21.83
C ARG A 254 14.15 -0.25 -21.54
N SER A 255 14.30 -1.36 -20.81
CA SER A 255 15.60 -1.98 -20.53
C SER A 255 15.88 -3.28 -21.30
N LYS A 256 14.96 -3.71 -22.19
CA LYS A 256 15.08 -4.96 -22.96
C LYS A 256 14.73 -4.80 -24.45
N GLU A 257 15.59 -4.11 -25.19
CA GLU A 257 16.14 -4.74 -26.41
C GLU A 257 17.10 -5.86 -25.96
N MET A 258 16.57 -6.89 -25.30
CA MET A 258 17.27 -8.14 -25.01
C MET A 258 16.23 -9.16 -24.55
N HIS A 259 15.79 -9.95 -25.54
CA HIS A 259 15.22 -11.30 -25.45
C HIS A 259 14.29 -11.59 -24.26
N TYR A 260 13.00 -11.80 -24.52
CA TYR A 260 12.35 -13.07 -24.17
C TYR A 260 11.04 -13.28 -24.95
N ASN A 261 10.89 -14.51 -25.45
CA ASN A 261 9.66 -15.06 -26.03
C ASN A 261 8.54 -15.07 -24.98
N ILE A 262 7.40 -14.46 -25.30
CA ILE A 262 6.18 -14.57 -24.52
C ILE A 262 5.24 -15.52 -25.28
N TYR A 263 5.21 -16.77 -24.87
CA TYR A 263 4.07 -17.67 -25.06
C TYR A 263 4.01 -18.60 -23.84
N ASN A 264 2.92 -18.49 -23.07
CA ASN A 264 2.03 -19.61 -22.73
C ASN A 264 0.95 -19.20 -21.70
N ASP A 265 -0.28 -19.06 -22.20
CA ASP A 265 -1.56 -19.60 -21.69
C ASP A 265 -2.05 -19.38 -20.25
N GLY A 266 -1.34 -18.65 -19.38
CA GLY A 266 -1.85 -18.34 -18.02
C GLY A 266 -2.70 -17.06 -17.92
N VAL A 267 -2.52 -16.10 -18.84
CA VAL A 267 -3.05 -14.72 -18.69
C VAL A 267 -4.55 -14.65 -19.04
N VAL A 268 -5.06 -15.57 -19.84
CA VAL A 268 -6.46 -15.57 -20.29
C VAL A 268 -7.43 -15.91 -19.15
N GLU A 269 -7.05 -16.76 -18.20
CA GLU A 269 -7.91 -17.10 -17.05
C GLU A 269 -7.97 -15.99 -16.00
N TYR A 270 -6.86 -15.26 -15.78
CA TYR A 270 -6.83 -14.15 -14.83
C TYR A 270 -7.67 -12.96 -15.30
N LEU A 271 -7.55 -12.57 -16.57
CA LEU A 271 -8.39 -11.51 -17.16
C LEU A 271 -9.88 -11.91 -17.16
N ALA A 272 -10.19 -13.18 -17.41
CA ALA A 272 -11.57 -13.68 -17.33
C ALA A 272 -12.15 -13.68 -15.90
N SER A 273 -11.32 -13.62 -14.86
CA SER A 273 -11.79 -13.49 -13.47
C SER A 273 -12.17 -12.03 -13.12
N ILE A 274 -11.44 -11.06 -13.67
CA ILE A 274 -11.69 -9.62 -13.45
C ILE A 274 -13.01 -9.19 -14.11
N TYR A 275 -13.32 -9.69 -15.32
CA TYR A 275 -14.57 -9.37 -16.00
C TYR A 275 -15.82 -10.05 -15.40
N ARG A 276 -15.68 -11.21 -14.74
CA ARG A 276 -16.81 -11.88 -14.08
C ARG A 276 -17.28 -11.17 -12.80
N THR A 277 -16.38 -10.51 -12.09
CA THR A 277 -16.73 -9.72 -10.90
C THR A 277 -17.40 -8.39 -11.27
N ALA A 278 -16.97 -7.76 -12.37
CA ALA A 278 -17.56 -6.50 -12.85
C ALA A 278 -18.98 -6.68 -13.43
N ALA A 279 -19.25 -7.80 -14.10
CA ALA A 279 -20.58 -8.09 -14.66
C ALA A 279 -21.65 -8.39 -13.59
N THR A 280 -21.24 -8.86 -12.41
CA THR A 280 -22.16 -9.22 -11.31
C THR A 280 -22.63 -8.00 -10.51
N VAL A 281 -21.86 -6.89 -10.51
CA VAL A 281 -22.23 -5.65 -9.81
C VAL A 281 -23.20 -4.78 -10.62
N HIS A 282 -23.25 -4.92 -11.94
CA HIS A 282 -24.17 -4.15 -12.81
C HIS A 282 -25.49 -4.86 -13.16
N LEU A 283 -25.65 -6.15 -12.87
CA LEU A 283 -26.94 -6.84 -13.05
C LEU A 283 -27.87 -6.77 -11.82
N ASN A 284 -27.34 -6.55 -10.61
CA ASN A 284 -28.13 -6.57 -9.37
C ASN A 284 -28.83 -5.25 -9.02
N GLN A 285 -28.58 -4.14 -9.73
CA GLN A 285 -29.32 -2.88 -9.56
C GLN A 285 -30.52 -2.70 -10.50
N ARG A 286 -30.80 -3.69 -11.38
CA ARG A 286 -31.95 -3.64 -12.31
C ARG A 286 -33.04 -4.69 -12.08
N LEU A 287 -32.95 -5.50 -11.03
CA LEU A 287 -33.91 -6.59 -10.76
C LEU A 287 -34.80 -6.40 -9.51
N GLU A 288 -34.66 -5.32 -8.74
CA GLU A 288 -35.54 -5.06 -7.58
C GLU A 288 -36.82 -4.24 -7.88
N GLN A 289 -37.12 -3.92 -9.15
CA GLN A 289 -38.37 -3.22 -9.52
C GLN A 289 -39.35 -4.03 -10.36
N THR A 290 -39.14 -5.32 -10.57
CA THR A 290 -40.12 -6.13 -11.27
C THR A 290 -40.07 -7.55 -10.73
N LEU A 291 -41.04 -7.91 -9.89
CA LEU A 291 -41.77 -9.18 -9.87
C LEU A 291 -42.62 -9.28 -8.59
N ARG A 292 -43.79 -8.63 -8.64
CA ARG A 292 -44.97 -9.15 -7.95
C ARG A 292 -45.41 -10.42 -8.68
N GLY A 293 -45.56 -11.53 -7.95
CA GLY A 293 -46.40 -12.65 -8.36
C GLY A 293 -45.71 -14.01 -8.47
N GLY A 294 -46.19 -14.95 -7.65
CA GLY A 294 -46.50 -16.31 -8.11
C GLY A 294 -45.38 -17.36 -8.16
N THR A 295 -45.31 -18.15 -7.09
CA THR A 295 -45.22 -19.63 -7.06
C THR A 295 -44.43 -20.38 -8.14
N ARG A 296 -43.34 -21.07 -7.76
CA ARG A 296 -43.23 -22.55 -7.64
C ARG A 296 -41.78 -22.97 -7.36
N ALA A 297 -41.65 -24.04 -6.57
CA ALA A 297 -40.41 -24.66 -6.11
C ALA A 297 -39.59 -25.32 -7.22
N VAL A 298 -38.26 -25.33 -7.06
CA VAL A 298 -37.35 -26.40 -7.51
C VAL A 298 -36.17 -26.49 -6.54
N THR A 299 -35.96 -27.68 -5.97
CA THR A 299 -34.77 -28.10 -5.23
C THR A 299 -33.82 -28.80 -6.20
N ILE A 300 -32.52 -28.47 -6.22
CA ILE A 300 -31.47 -29.39 -6.68
C ILE A 300 -30.22 -29.19 -5.80
N THR A 301 -29.66 -30.34 -5.42
CA THR A 301 -28.47 -30.68 -4.62
C THR A 301 -27.22 -29.85 -4.82
#